data_AF-I9B2V4-F1
#
_entry.id   AF-I9B2V4-F1
#
_cell.length_a   1.000
_cell.length_b   1.000
_cell.length_c   1.000
_cell.angle_alpha   90.00
_cell.angle_beta   90.00
_cell.angle_gamma   90.00
#
_symmetry.space_group_name_H-M   'P 1'
#
loop_
_entity.id
_entity.type
_entity.pdbx_description
1 polymer ?
#
loop_
_entity_poly.entity_id
_entity_poly.type
_entity_poly.pdbx_seq_one_letter_code
_entity_poly.pdbx_strand_id
1 'polypeptide(L)'
;MFIDKFPKFAPGRVLKHDMLGILRDYPRDYVNILYSNYADGVIAGCGMIVNTDSLSIAPGLVRHRGTLYTLQQSIAVPYTATGQDTIIKISFGRAKESDDYTIMNGDILATPGLKMAENEMELCRFKLKVGARLRDDYQDFADFDTEYDTVNIISVPFSAPYEYTLSPIITRRFAEEAFRHRPIHPFDYTFIGQCAQGEPVARLLITAYTAARLNIVTKESTNLDIHRHLTRILDDIKQGKDMASNLGRGGGRRILVD
;
A
#
# COMPACT_ATOMS: atom_id res chain seq x y z
N MET A 1 7.81 -25.48 -21.63
CA MET A 1 6.73 -25.86 -22.57
C MET A 1 5.42 -25.33 -22.01
N PHE A 2 4.67 -24.52 -22.75
CA PHE A 2 3.32 -24.09 -22.34
C PHE A 2 2.33 -25.23 -22.61
N ILE A 3 1.55 -25.63 -21.61
CA ILE A 3 0.62 -26.76 -21.68
C ILE A 3 -0.71 -26.31 -21.08
N ASP A 4 -1.80 -26.49 -21.81
CA ASP A 4 -3.16 -26.36 -21.29
C ASP A 4 -3.74 -27.76 -21.05
N LYS A 5 -3.98 -28.09 -19.78
CA LYS A 5 -4.47 -29.41 -19.35
C LYS A 5 -5.65 -29.22 -18.41
N PHE A 6 -6.84 -29.57 -18.88
CA PHE A 6 -8.08 -29.42 -18.13
C PHE A 6 -8.82 -30.76 -17.93
N PRO A 7 -9.33 -31.08 -16.72
CA PRO A 7 -10.10 -32.30 -16.48
C PRO A 7 -11.43 -32.33 -17.24
N LYS A 8 -11.73 -33.45 -17.93
CA LYS A 8 -13.03 -33.65 -18.57
C LYS A 8 -13.97 -34.41 -17.62
N PHE A 9 -14.98 -33.72 -17.08
CA PHE A 9 -16.05 -34.30 -16.27
C PHE A 9 -17.18 -34.79 -17.17
N ALA A 10 -17.35 -36.12 -17.27
CA ALA A 10 -18.41 -36.73 -18.08
C ALA A 10 -18.96 -37.99 -17.40
N PRO A 11 -20.23 -38.35 -17.63
CA PRO A 11 -20.83 -39.58 -17.11
C PRO A 11 -19.99 -40.81 -17.45
N GLY A 12 -19.85 -41.74 -16.50
CA GLY A 12 -19.04 -42.96 -16.66
C GLY A 12 -17.53 -42.77 -16.61
N ARG A 13 -17.01 -41.55 -16.37
CA ARG A 13 -15.58 -41.29 -16.14
C ARG A 13 -15.25 -41.28 -14.65
N VAL A 14 -14.11 -41.87 -14.30
CA VAL A 14 -13.57 -41.87 -12.94
C VAL A 14 -12.77 -40.60 -12.68
N LEU A 15 -13.08 -39.93 -11.56
CA LEU A 15 -12.30 -38.80 -11.06
C LEU A 15 -10.96 -39.30 -10.51
N LYS A 16 -9.85 -38.84 -11.11
CA LYS A 16 -8.49 -39.23 -10.72
C LYS A 16 -7.88 -38.21 -9.78
N HIS A 17 -6.95 -38.65 -8.93
CA HIS A 17 -6.17 -37.77 -8.05
C HIS A 17 -5.51 -36.61 -8.82
N ASP A 18 -4.85 -36.89 -9.94
CA ASP A 18 -4.21 -35.87 -10.79
C ASP A 18 -5.18 -34.79 -11.29
N MET A 19 -6.46 -35.12 -11.48
CA MET A 19 -7.48 -34.15 -11.91
C MET A 19 -7.79 -33.17 -10.77
N LEU A 20 -7.87 -33.66 -9.54
CA LEU A 20 -8.03 -32.83 -8.34
C LEU A 20 -6.79 -31.98 -8.10
N GLY A 21 -5.59 -32.53 -8.33
CA GLY A 21 -4.33 -31.79 -8.28
C GLY A 21 -4.36 -30.57 -9.21
N ILE A 22 -4.75 -30.75 -10.48
CA ILE A 22 -4.87 -29.63 -11.43
C ILE A 22 -5.84 -28.55 -10.93
N LEU A 23 -7.00 -28.93 -10.42
CA LEU A 23 -8.00 -27.96 -9.93
C LEU A 23 -7.52 -27.21 -8.67
N ARG A 24 -6.78 -27.88 -7.79
CA ARG A 24 -6.23 -27.29 -6.55
C ARG A 24 -5.04 -26.37 -6.85
N ASP A 25 -4.13 -26.84 -7.70
CA ASP A 25 -2.83 -26.19 -7.91
C ASP A 25 -2.95 -25.01 -8.88
N TYR A 26 -3.81 -25.11 -9.91
CA TYR A 26 -3.92 -24.06 -10.93
C TYR A 26 -4.24 -22.66 -10.38
N PRO A 27 -5.22 -22.45 -9.46
CA PRO A 27 -5.45 -21.13 -8.88
C PRO A 27 -4.23 -20.62 -8.09
N ARG A 28 -3.55 -21.50 -7.36
CA ARG A 28 -2.37 -21.13 -6.56
C ARG A 28 -1.19 -20.75 -7.46
N ASP A 29 -0.93 -21.56 -8.49
CA ASP A 29 0.11 -21.33 -9.48
C ASP A 29 -0.16 -20.06 -10.28
N TYR A 30 -1.40 -19.86 -10.74
CA TYR A 30 -1.82 -18.68 -11.46
C TYR A 30 -1.50 -17.40 -10.68
N VAL A 31 -1.91 -17.32 -9.42
CA VAL A 31 -1.69 -16.13 -8.59
C VAL A 31 -0.21 -15.97 -8.23
N ASN A 32 0.52 -17.06 -7.97
CA ASN A 32 1.97 -17.02 -7.73
C ASN A 32 2.75 -16.51 -8.96
N ILE A 33 2.36 -16.93 -10.16
CA ILE A 33 2.94 -16.46 -11.43
C ILE A 33 2.57 -15.00 -11.67
N LEU A 34 1.31 -14.61 -11.47
CA LEU A 34 0.82 -13.25 -11.68
C LEU A 34 1.60 -12.22 -10.83
N TYR A 35 1.90 -12.56 -9.58
CA TYR A 35 2.61 -11.68 -8.64
C TYR A 35 4.08 -12.04 -8.47
N SER A 36 4.69 -12.83 -9.36
CA SER A 36 6.06 -13.33 -9.18
C SER A 36 7.09 -12.21 -9.05
N ASN A 37 6.88 -11.12 -9.79
CA ASN A 37 7.77 -9.95 -9.84
C ASN A 37 7.33 -8.84 -8.89
N TYR A 38 6.27 -9.04 -8.10
CA TYR A 38 5.76 -8.02 -7.19
C TYR A 38 6.55 -8.05 -5.87
N ALA A 39 6.76 -6.85 -5.32
CA ALA A 39 7.37 -6.68 -4.01
C ALA A 39 6.43 -7.13 -2.89
N ASP A 40 7.00 -7.30 -1.69
CA ASP A 40 6.24 -7.53 -0.47
C ASP A 40 5.33 -6.32 -0.17
N GLY A 41 4.11 -6.58 0.29
CA GLY A 41 3.11 -5.54 0.53
C GLY A 41 1.66 -6.02 0.41
N VAL A 42 0.73 -5.10 0.64
CA VAL A 42 -0.70 -5.28 0.38
C VAL A 42 -0.95 -5.33 -1.13
N ILE A 43 -1.56 -6.41 -1.61
CA ILE A 43 -1.97 -6.55 -3.02
C ILE A 43 -3.37 -5.98 -3.21
N ALA A 44 -4.31 -6.35 -2.32
CA ALA A 44 -5.70 -5.92 -2.43
C ALA A 44 -6.40 -5.97 -1.07
N GLY A 45 -7.39 -5.11 -0.86
CA GLY A 45 -8.18 -5.09 0.36
C GLY A 45 -7.40 -4.54 1.56
N CYS A 46 -7.55 -5.16 2.73
CA CYS A 46 -6.99 -4.69 4.00
C CYS A 46 -7.43 -3.26 4.38
N GLY A 47 -8.59 -2.82 3.89
CA GLY A 47 -9.19 -1.54 4.24
C GLY A 47 -9.47 -1.45 5.74
N MET A 48 -9.37 -0.25 6.28
CA MET A 48 -9.51 0.00 7.72
C MET A 48 -10.75 0.81 8.01
N ILE A 49 -11.44 0.44 9.09
CA ILE A 49 -12.59 1.19 9.61
C ILE A 49 -12.38 1.40 11.11
N VAL A 50 -12.42 2.65 11.56
CA VAL A 50 -12.27 2.99 12.98
C VAL A 50 -13.62 2.87 13.69
N ASN A 51 -13.68 2.00 14.69
CA ASN A 51 -14.79 1.89 15.64
C ASN A 51 -14.43 2.59 16.95
N THR A 52 -15.30 2.56 17.96
CA THR A 52 -15.06 3.23 19.24
C THR A 52 -13.76 2.79 19.92
N ASP A 53 -13.58 1.47 20.09
CA ASP A 53 -12.46 0.88 20.85
C ASP A 53 -11.62 -0.12 20.05
N SER A 54 -11.86 -0.21 18.74
CA SER A 54 -11.14 -1.13 17.86
C SER A 54 -11.07 -0.62 16.43
N LEU A 55 -10.07 -1.10 15.70
CA LEU A 55 -9.91 -0.85 14.28
C LEU A 55 -10.24 -2.14 13.53
N SER A 56 -11.27 -2.10 12.67
CA SER A 56 -11.64 -3.22 11.83
C SER A 56 -10.77 -3.25 10.58
N ILE A 57 -10.19 -4.41 10.27
CA ILE A 57 -9.42 -4.65 9.06
C ILE A 57 -10.24 -5.57 8.17
N ALA A 58 -10.60 -5.09 6.99
CA ALA A 58 -11.38 -5.81 6.00
C ALA A 58 -10.57 -6.94 5.35
N PRO A 59 -11.24 -7.94 4.73
CA PRO A 59 -10.58 -8.98 3.96
C PRO A 59 -9.57 -8.43 2.95
N GLY A 60 -8.52 -9.19 2.69
CA GLY A 60 -7.45 -8.75 1.81
C GLY A 60 -6.40 -9.80 1.54
N LEU A 61 -5.50 -9.44 0.63
CA LEU A 61 -4.40 -10.27 0.14
C LEU A 61 -3.10 -9.48 0.33
N VAL A 62 -2.12 -10.13 0.94
CA VAL A 62 -0.78 -9.56 1.15
C VAL A 62 0.29 -10.53 0.65
N ARG A 63 1.42 -10.01 0.20
CA ARG A 63 2.60 -10.78 -0.20
C ARG A 63 3.73 -10.51 0.78
N HIS A 64 4.38 -11.58 1.24
CA HIS A 64 5.60 -11.50 2.01
C HIS A 64 6.55 -12.65 1.69
N ARG A 65 7.80 -12.33 1.34
CA ARG A 65 8.89 -13.27 1.02
C ARG A 65 8.44 -14.35 0.02
N GLY A 66 7.73 -13.92 -1.02
CA GLY A 66 7.23 -14.80 -2.08
C GLY A 66 5.98 -15.61 -1.74
N THR A 67 5.46 -15.51 -0.51
CA THR A 67 4.20 -16.16 -0.11
C THR A 67 3.04 -15.17 -0.08
N LEU A 68 1.88 -15.64 -0.51
CA LEU A 68 0.62 -14.91 -0.44
C LEU A 68 -0.17 -15.34 0.79
N TYR A 69 -0.61 -14.36 1.58
CA TYR A 69 -1.45 -14.55 2.77
C TYR A 69 -2.80 -13.89 2.53
N THR A 70 -3.88 -14.59 2.86
CA THR A 70 -5.24 -14.09 2.67
C THR A 70 -5.92 -13.93 4.02
N LEU A 71 -6.44 -12.75 4.28
CA LEU A 71 -7.42 -12.50 5.34
C LEU A 71 -8.82 -12.66 4.74
N GLN A 72 -9.54 -13.72 5.10
CA GLN A 72 -10.83 -14.04 4.51
C GLN A 72 -12.01 -13.28 5.14
N GLN A 73 -11.90 -12.93 6.42
CA GLN A 73 -12.96 -12.28 7.18
C GLN A 73 -12.39 -11.05 7.88
N SER A 74 -13.25 -10.04 8.09
CA SER A 74 -12.85 -8.86 8.85
C SER A 74 -12.45 -9.24 10.26
N ILE A 75 -11.39 -8.62 10.77
CA ILE A 75 -10.98 -8.76 12.17
C ILE A 75 -11.04 -7.40 12.87
N ALA A 76 -11.37 -7.39 14.15
CA ALA A 76 -11.31 -6.20 14.99
C ALA A 76 -10.02 -6.24 15.82
N VAL A 77 -9.16 -5.23 15.66
CA VAL A 77 -7.94 -5.08 16.44
C VAL A 77 -8.21 -4.04 17.53
N PRO A 78 -8.24 -4.43 18.82
CA PRO A 78 -8.43 -3.48 19.90
C PRO A 78 -7.25 -2.50 19.96
N TYR A 79 -7.51 -1.26 20.31
CA TYR A 79 -6.48 -0.24 20.56
C TYR A 79 -6.77 0.54 21.84
N THR A 80 -5.80 1.34 22.28
CA THR A 80 -5.97 2.19 23.46
C THR A 80 -5.32 3.55 23.22
N ALA A 81 -5.94 4.61 23.75
CA ALA A 81 -5.40 5.96 23.72
C ALA A 81 -4.27 6.11 24.74
N THR A 82 -3.02 6.11 24.26
CA THR A 82 -1.82 6.20 25.11
C THR A 82 -1.05 7.53 24.94
N GLY A 83 -1.38 8.30 23.90
CA GLY A 83 -0.61 9.48 23.46
C GLY A 83 0.73 9.14 22.81
N GLN A 84 1.07 7.86 22.68
CA GLN A 84 2.31 7.37 22.08
C GLN A 84 2.04 6.76 20.70
N ASP A 85 3.09 6.67 19.90
CA ASP A 85 3.02 5.96 18.62
C ASP A 85 2.59 4.51 18.85
N THR A 86 1.68 4.04 18.01
CA THR A 86 1.22 2.65 17.96
C THR A 86 1.15 2.21 16.51
N ILE A 87 1.64 1.02 16.22
CA ILE A 87 1.61 0.40 14.88
C ILE A 87 0.71 -0.83 14.91
N ILE A 88 -0.15 -0.97 13.90
CA ILE A 88 -0.85 -2.22 13.61
C ILE A 88 -0.08 -2.92 12.51
N LYS A 89 0.30 -4.17 12.76
CA LYS A 89 1.16 -4.95 11.85
C LYS A 89 0.75 -6.41 11.80
N ILE A 90 1.10 -7.06 10.69
CA ILE A 90 1.06 -8.50 10.53
C ILE A 90 2.40 -9.07 10.96
N SER A 91 2.41 -10.08 11.83
CA SER A 91 3.58 -10.89 12.16
C SER A 91 3.46 -12.24 11.46
N PHE A 92 4.38 -12.52 10.55
CA PHE A 92 4.37 -13.75 9.77
C PHE A 92 5.14 -14.85 10.50
N GLY A 93 4.43 -15.93 10.82
CA GLY A 93 4.97 -17.10 11.49
C GLY A 93 5.72 -18.04 10.55
N ARG A 94 6.46 -18.98 11.14
CA ARG A 94 7.09 -20.08 10.39
C ARG A 94 6.04 -21.11 9.95
N ALA A 95 6.35 -21.79 8.85
CA ALA A 95 5.58 -22.95 8.41
C ALA A 95 5.47 -24.00 9.52
N LYS A 96 4.24 -24.44 9.77
CA LYS A 96 3.92 -25.58 10.62
C LYS A 96 3.40 -26.69 9.71
N GLU A 97 4.11 -27.80 9.69
CA GLU A 97 3.72 -29.00 8.94
C GLU A 97 2.83 -29.89 9.80
N SER A 98 1.80 -30.46 9.20
CA SER A 98 1.02 -31.59 9.69
C SER A 98 0.86 -32.62 8.56
N ASP A 99 0.30 -33.80 8.88
CA ASP A 99 0.10 -34.87 7.88
C ASP A 99 -0.75 -34.41 6.67
N ASP A 100 -1.65 -33.45 6.89
CA ASP A 100 -2.60 -32.96 5.87
C ASP A 100 -2.31 -31.53 5.38
N TYR A 101 -1.55 -30.71 6.13
CA TYR A 101 -1.42 -29.27 5.86
C TYR A 101 -0.04 -28.69 6.17
N THR A 102 0.41 -27.78 5.31
CA THR A 102 1.42 -26.78 5.68
C THR A 102 0.71 -25.47 5.97
N ILE A 103 0.79 -24.98 7.22
CA ILE A 103 0.14 -23.74 7.64
C ILE A 103 1.20 -22.66 7.92
N MET A 104 1.05 -21.51 7.26
CA MET A 104 1.78 -20.29 7.60
C MET A 104 0.78 -19.24 8.10
N ASN A 105 0.92 -18.81 9.35
CA ASN A 105 0.02 -17.84 9.96
C ASN A 105 0.56 -16.41 9.81
N GLY A 106 -0.35 -15.46 9.67
CA GLY A 106 -0.08 -14.03 9.83
C GLY A 106 -0.96 -13.49 10.95
N ASP A 107 -0.37 -13.19 12.10
CA ASP A 107 -1.10 -12.66 13.25
C ASP A 107 -1.11 -11.14 13.21
N ILE A 108 -2.28 -10.53 13.41
CA ILE A 108 -2.44 -9.06 13.36
C ILE A 108 -2.61 -8.51 14.77
N LEU A 109 -1.79 -7.52 15.11
CA LEU A 109 -1.79 -6.94 16.45
C LEU A 109 -1.34 -5.48 16.45
N ALA A 110 -1.82 -4.74 17.44
CA ALA A 110 -1.36 -3.39 17.74
C ALA A 110 -0.18 -3.45 18.73
N THR A 111 0.96 -2.82 18.39
CA THR A 111 2.10 -2.68 19.30
C THR A 111 2.46 -1.23 19.55
N PRO A 112 2.85 -0.86 20.79
CA PRO A 112 3.46 0.44 21.07
C PRO A 112 4.78 0.64 20.30
N GLY A 113 5.01 1.88 19.88
CA GLY A 113 6.17 2.30 19.11
C GLY A 113 6.06 2.00 17.61
N LEU A 114 7.13 2.30 16.89
CA LEU A 114 7.23 2.16 15.43
C LEU A 114 8.22 1.08 14.98
N LYS A 115 8.58 0.15 15.88
CA LYS A 115 9.56 -0.90 15.57
C LYS A 115 8.92 -2.03 14.76
N MET A 116 9.64 -2.43 13.71
CA MET A 116 9.28 -3.51 12.80
C MET A 116 10.42 -4.54 12.73
N ALA A 117 10.08 -5.82 12.91
CA ALA A 117 10.97 -6.93 12.62
C ALA A 117 10.90 -7.31 11.13
N GLU A 118 11.88 -8.06 10.65
CA GLU A 118 11.95 -8.43 9.22
C GLU A 118 10.81 -9.34 8.75
N ASN A 119 10.19 -10.07 9.67
CA ASN A 119 9.04 -10.94 9.40
C ASN A 119 7.71 -10.26 9.71
N GLU A 120 7.69 -8.93 9.73
CA GLU A 120 6.50 -8.14 10.00
C GLU A 120 6.20 -7.17 8.85
N MET A 121 4.93 -6.85 8.65
CA MET A 121 4.49 -5.84 7.68
C MET A 121 3.48 -4.89 8.33
N GLU A 122 3.69 -3.60 8.12
CA GLU A 122 2.81 -2.56 8.65
C GLU A 122 1.48 -2.50 7.89
N LEU A 123 0.38 -2.32 8.63
CA LEU A 123 -0.96 -2.07 8.08
C LEU A 123 -1.47 -0.66 8.36
N CYS A 124 -1.04 -0.04 9.46
CA CYS A 124 -1.13 1.39 9.71
C CYS A 124 -0.37 1.76 10.98
N ARG A 125 -0.26 3.06 11.25
CA ARG A 125 0.18 3.61 12.55
C ARG A 125 -0.75 4.74 13.00
N PHE A 126 -0.73 5.07 14.29
CA PHE A 126 -1.44 6.23 14.84
C PHE A 126 -0.81 6.66 16.17
N LYS A 127 -1.11 7.90 16.57
CA LYS A 127 -0.78 8.45 17.89
C LYS A 127 -2.04 9.05 18.51
N LEU A 128 -2.72 8.26 19.34
CA LEU A 128 -4.04 8.61 19.86
C LEU A 128 -3.94 9.22 21.27
N LYS A 129 -4.33 10.48 21.43
CA LYS A 129 -4.34 11.18 22.72
C LYS A 129 -5.40 10.62 23.66
N VAL A 130 -5.08 10.61 24.95
CA VAL A 130 -6.05 10.24 26.00
C VAL A 130 -7.26 11.16 25.93
N GLY A 131 -8.46 10.58 25.84
CA GLY A 131 -9.72 11.32 25.72
C GLY A 131 -10.08 11.77 24.30
N ALA A 132 -9.23 11.52 23.29
CA ALA A 132 -9.55 11.74 21.90
C ALA A 132 -10.18 10.49 21.25
N ARG A 133 -10.78 10.68 20.07
CA ARG A 133 -11.29 9.60 19.23
C ARG A 133 -10.41 9.47 17.99
N LEU A 134 -10.01 8.24 17.69
CA LEU A 134 -9.29 7.94 16.44
C LEU A 134 -10.24 8.13 15.26
N ARG A 135 -9.71 8.61 14.13
CA ARG A 135 -10.48 8.78 12.90
C ARG A 135 -9.76 8.24 11.67
N ASP A 136 -10.53 7.92 10.65
CA ASP A 136 -10.10 7.44 9.33
C ASP A 136 -10.67 8.28 8.17
N ASP A 137 -11.39 9.36 8.46
CA ASP A 137 -11.91 10.31 7.48
C ASP A 137 -10.91 11.45 7.23
N TYR A 138 -10.12 11.32 6.15
CA TYR A 138 -9.19 12.35 5.71
C TYR A 138 -9.92 13.50 5.00
N GLN A 139 -9.65 14.74 5.41
CA GLN A 139 -10.29 15.94 4.85
C GLN A 139 -9.67 16.35 3.52
N ASP A 140 -8.35 16.23 3.41
CA ASP A 140 -7.56 16.51 2.22
C ASP A 140 -6.31 15.62 2.15
N PHE A 141 -5.51 15.81 1.11
CA PHE A 141 -4.31 15.03 0.83
C PHE A 141 -3.21 15.25 1.88
N ALA A 142 -3.11 16.46 2.44
CA ALA A 142 -2.12 16.75 3.47
C ALA A 142 -2.49 16.09 4.81
N ASP A 143 -3.79 15.91 5.07
CA ASP A 143 -4.35 15.32 6.29
C ASP A 143 -3.91 13.87 6.55
N PHE A 144 -3.39 13.15 5.54
CA PHE A 144 -2.79 11.83 5.75
C PHE A 144 -1.54 11.86 6.65
N ASP A 145 -0.83 12.99 6.76
CA ASP A 145 0.36 13.18 7.63
C ASP A 145 0.01 13.90 8.94
N THR A 146 -1.27 13.88 9.35
CA THR A 146 -1.70 14.43 10.65
C THR A 146 -1.12 13.59 11.79
N GLU A 147 -0.38 14.24 12.70
CA GLU A 147 0.38 13.55 13.76
C GLU A 147 -0.53 12.80 14.75
N TYR A 148 -1.66 13.39 15.14
CA TYR A 148 -2.49 12.87 16.23
C TYR A 148 -3.87 12.44 15.77
N ASP A 149 -4.42 11.46 16.49
CA ASP A 149 -5.84 11.08 16.48
C ASP A 149 -6.38 10.65 15.10
N THR A 150 -5.48 10.35 14.16
CA THR A 150 -5.78 9.97 12.78
C THR A 150 -5.03 8.69 12.44
N VAL A 151 -5.69 7.74 11.79
CA VAL A 151 -5.03 6.56 11.22
C VAL A 151 -4.10 7.03 10.12
N ASN A 152 -2.83 6.63 10.17
CA ASN A 152 -1.86 6.95 9.13
C ASN A 152 -1.50 5.67 8.36
N ILE A 153 -1.74 5.71 7.05
CA ILE A 153 -1.49 4.61 6.11
C ILE A 153 -0.33 4.90 5.14
N ILE A 154 0.40 6.01 5.31
CA ILE A 154 1.46 6.45 4.39
C ILE A 154 2.54 5.38 4.25
N SER A 155 2.98 4.82 5.38
CA SER A 155 4.06 3.86 5.41
C SER A 155 3.66 2.43 5.08
N VAL A 156 2.37 2.17 4.83
CA VAL A 156 1.88 0.84 4.45
C VAL A 156 2.46 0.48 3.08
N PRO A 157 3.21 -0.63 2.96
CA PRO A 157 3.75 -1.05 1.67
C PRO A 157 2.63 -1.64 0.83
N PHE A 158 2.29 -0.99 -0.28
CA PHE A 158 1.45 -1.59 -1.30
C PHE A 158 2.30 -2.29 -2.34
N SER A 159 1.93 -3.53 -2.65
CA SER A 159 2.64 -4.38 -3.58
C SER A 159 2.49 -3.83 -5.00
N ALA A 160 3.60 -3.59 -5.67
CA ALA A 160 3.67 -3.24 -7.08
C ALA A 160 4.83 -4.02 -7.73
N PRO A 161 4.91 -4.06 -9.07
CA PRO A 161 6.04 -4.70 -9.74
C PRO A 161 7.38 -4.12 -9.26
N TYR A 162 8.28 -5.03 -8.89
CA TYR A 162 9.66 -4.81 -8.45
C TYR A 162 9.83 -4.13 -7.08
N GLU A 163 9.06 -3.07 -6.80
CA GLU A 163 9.15 -2.30 -5.56
C GLU A 163 7.77 -2.04 -4.96
N TYR A 164 7.69 -1.95 -3.64
CA TYR A 164 6.46 -1.51 -2.99
C TYR A 164 6.25 -0.01 -3.20
N THR A 165 5.01 0.44 -3.09
CA THR A 165 4.61 1.81 -3.37
C THR A 165 3.63 2.35 -2.32
N LEU A 166 3.11 3.56 -2.54
CA LEU A 166 2.08 4.18 -1.73
C LEU A 166 0.72 3.49 -1.90
N SER A 167 -0.11 3.63 -0.86
CA SER A 167 -1.51 3.20 -0.94
C SER A 167 -2.24 3.87 -2.12
N PRO A 168 -3.03 3.09 -2.90
CA PRO A 168 -3.91 3.64 -3.93
C PRO A 168 -4.92 4.66 -3.40
N ILE A 169 -5.28 4.57 -2.11
CA ILE A 169 -6.15 5.55 -1.46
C ILE A 169 -5.48 6.92 -1.46
N ILE A 170 -4.18 6.98 -1.11
CA ILE A 170 -3.41 8.22 -1.08
C ILE A 170 -3.27 8.80 -2.49
N THR A 171 -2.82 8.01 -3.46
CA THR A 171 -2.62 8.49 -4.83
C THR A 171 -3.93 8.91 -5.48
N ARG A 172 -5.03 8.19 -5.24
CA ARG A 172 -6.35 8.59 -5.72
C ARG A 172 -6.81 9.93 -5.11
N ARG A 173 -6.58 10.18 -3.81
CA ARG A 173 -6.87 11.48 -3.19
C ARG A 173 -6.06 12.61 -3.81
N PHE A 174 -4.77 12.37 -4.10
CA PHE A 174 -3.95 13.33 -4.86
C PHE A 174 -4.61 13.69 -6.19
N ALA A 175 -5.07 12.68 -6.95
CA ALA A 175 -5.69 12.91 -8.24
C ALA A 175 -7.02 13.66 -8.15
N GLU A 176 -7.88 13.26 -7.20
CA GLU A 176 -9.19 13.90 -6.96
C GLU A 176 -9.04 15.38 -6.62
N GLU A 177 -8.04 15.76 -5.84
CA GLU A 177 -7.75 17.17 -5.58
C GLU A 177 -7.12 17.87 -6.76
N ALA A 178 -6.10 17.28 -7.40
CA ALA A 178 -5.40 17.89 -8.52
C ALA A 178 -6.34 18.19 -9.70
N PHE A 179 -7.32 17.31 -9.98
CA PHE A 179 -8.31 17.51 -11.04
C PHE A 179 -9.28 18.66 -10.79
N ARG A 180 -9.47 19.12 -9.55
CA ARG A 180 -10.28 20.33 -9.27
C ARG A 180 -9.60 21.60 -9.73
N HIS A 181 -8.30 21.51 -10.00
CA HIS A 181 -7.49 22.60 -10.52
C HIS A 181 -7.19 22.35 -12.01
N ARG A 182 -6.51 23.30 -12.66
CA ARG A 182 -6.03 23.12 -14.03
C ARG A 182 -4.53 22.86 -14.00
N PRO A 183 -4.08 21.58 -13.96
CA PRO A 183 -2.67 21.28 -14.12
C PRO A 183 -2.15 21.86 -15.42
N ILE A 184 -0.99 22.51 -15.34
CA ILE A 184 -0.34 23.18 -16.47
C ILE A 184 0.87 22.39 -16.99
N HIS A 185 1.46 21.53 -16.16
CA HIS A 185 2.64 20.77 -16.53
C HIS A 185 2.22 19.47 -17.27
N PRO A 186 2.79 19.14 -18.45
CA PRO A 186 2.37 17.99 -19.25
C PRO A 186 2.40 16.64 -18.52
N PHE A 187 3.41 16.42 -17.66
CA PHE A 187 3.50 15.20 -16.83
C PHE A 187 2.38 15.06 -15.80
N ASP A 188 1.67 16.14 -15.44
CA ASP A 188 0.64 16.11 -14.41
C ASP A 188 -0.54 15.26 -14.86
N TYR A 189 -1.06 15.48 -16.08
CA TYR A 189 -2.20 14.71 -16.56
C TYR A 189 -1.89 13.22 -16.67
N THR A 190 -0.67 12.86 -17.08
CA THR A 190 -0.22 11.46 -17.12
C THR A 190 -0.21 10.86 -15.72
N PHE A 191 0.41 11.53 -14.75
CA PHE A 191 0.53 11.03 -13.38
C PHE A 191 -0.83 10.98 -12.67
N ILE A 192 -1.58 12.08 -12.70
CA ILE A 192 -2.93 12.19 -12.14
C ILE A 192 -3.85 11.12 -12.75
N GLY A 193 -3.77 10.90 -14.07
CA GLY A 193 -4.53 9.86 -14.75
C GLY A 193 -4.22 8.45 -14.24
N GLN A 194 -2.95 8.13 -14.00
CA GLN A 194 -2.54 6.85 -13.40
C GLN A 194 -3.05 6.71 -11.96
N CYS A 195 -2.93 7.76 -11.15
CA CYS A 195 -3.46 7.80 -9.80
C CYS A 195 -4.99 7.61 -9.74
N ALA A 196 -5.72 8.18 -10.70
CA ALA A 196 -7.18 8.11 -10.75
C ALA A 196 -7.73 6.72 -11.12
N GLN A 197 -6.91 5.83 -11.70
CA GLN A 197 -7.32 4.44 -11.97
C GLN A 197 -7.63 3.66 -10.68
N GLY A 198 -7.06 4.08 -9.54
CA GLY A 198 -7.33 3.48 -8.23
C GLY A 198 -6.51 2.23 -7.92
N GLU A 199 -5.48 1.93 -8.73
CA GLU A 199 -4.53 0.84 -8.52
C GLU A 199 -3.19 1.36 -7.97
N PRO A 200 -2.33 0.50 -7.37
CA PRO A 200 -0.99 0.91 -6.93
C PRO A 200 -0.17 1.48 -8.09
N VAL A 201 0.21 2.75 -7.98
CA VAL A 201 1.07 3.41 -8.98
C VAL A 201 2.51 2.99 -8.74
N ALA A 202 3.20 2.48 -9.77
CA ALA A 202 4.56 2.00 -9.65
C ALA A 202 5.50 3.05 -9.01
N ARG A 203 6.34 2.64 -8.04
CA ARG A 203 7.24 3.56 -7.33
C ARG A 203 8.12 4.37 -8.28
N LEU A 204 8.64 3.71 -9.32
CA LEU A 204 9.43 4.34 -10.39
C LEU A 204 8.71 5.52 -11.05
N LEU A 205 7.41 5.41 -11.30
CA LEU A 205 6.64 6.51 -11.92
C LEU A 205 6.48 7.67 -10.93
N ILE A 206 6.20 7.38 -9.66
CA ILE A 206 6.05 8.43 -8.64
C ILE A 206 7.39 9.16 -8.41
N THR A 207 8.50 8.43 -8.33
CA THR A 207 9.84 9.03 -8.14
C THR A 207 10.26 9.84 -9.36
N ALA A 208 10.04 9.33 -10.59
CA ALA A 208 10.30 10.09 -11.81
C ALA A 208 9.45 11.38 -11.90
N TYR A 209 8.17 11.29 -11.55
CA TYR A 209 7.26 12.43 -11.52
C TYR A 209 7.70 13.48 -10.50
N THR A 210 7.97 13.07 -9.26
CA THR A 210 8.40 13.97 -8.19
C THR A 210 9.76 14.61 -8.47
N ALA A 211 10.70 13.85 -9.02
CA ALA A 211 12.00 14.36 -9.47
C ALA A 211 11.84 15.45 -10.54
N ALA A 212 11.04 15.18 -11.58
CA ALA A 212 10.80 16.13 -12.66
C ALA A 212 10.10 17.41 -12.19
N ARG A 213 9.05 17.27 -11.36
CA ARG A 213 8.24 18.39 -10.89
C ARG A 213 8.96 19.29 -9.87
N LEU A 214 9.80 18.72 -9.01
CA LEU A 214 10.49 19.45 -7.95
C LEU A 214 11.95 19.77 -8.27
N ASN A 215 12.46 19.28 -9.42
CA ASN A 215 13.87 19.36 -9.80
C ASN A 215 14.80 18.82 -8.70
N ILE A 216 14.43 17.66 -8.14
CA ILE A 216 15.17 16.97 -7.09
C ILE A 216 15.79 15.69 -7.63
N VAL A 217 16.88 15.26 -7.00
CA VAL A 217 17.41 13.91 -7.19
C VAL A 217 16.74 13.01 -6.16
N THR A 218 15.85 12.13 -6.60
CA THR A 218 15.26 11.11 -5.72
C THR A 218 16.30 10.03 -5.46
N LYS A 219 16.96 10.08 -4.30
CA LYS A 219 17.57 8.88 -3.68
C LYS A 219 16.47 8.08 -2.96
N GLU A 220 16.77 6.88 -2.48
CA GLU A 220 15.87 5.94 -1.78
C GLU A 220 14.84 6.65 -0.86
N SER A 221 13.75 7.12 -1.46
CA SER A 221 12.77 7.98 -0.79
C SER A 221 11.81 7.08 -0.05
N THR A 222 11.52 7.35 1.21
CA THR A 222 10.48 6.62 1.93
C THR A 222 9.10 6.99 1.38
N ASN A 223 8.07 6.22 1.73
CA ASN A 223 6.69 6.61 1.38
C ASN A 223 6.31 7.97 1.97
N LEU A 224 6.85 8.33 3.14
CA LEU A 224 6.61 9.64 3.76
C LEU A 224 7.27 10.77 2.96
N ASP A 225 8.48 10.57 2.46
CA ASP A 225 9.16 11.54 1.58
C ASP A 225 8.37 11.74 0.28
N ILE A 226 7.89 10.63 -0.30
CA ILE A 226 7.05 10.68 -1.51
C ILE A 226 5.76 11.45 -1.24
N HIS A 227 5.05 11.16 -0.13
CA HIS A 227 3.84 11.89 0.23
C HIS A 227 4.12 13.39 0.37
N ARG A 228 5.18 13.78 1.07
CA ARG A 228 5.59 15.18 1.22
C ARG A 228 5.94 15.85 -0.10
N HIS A 229 6.62 15.14 -1.02
CA HIS A 229 6.86 15.64 -2.37
C HIS A 229 5.56 15.87 -3.13
N LEU A 230 4.63 14.91 -3.09
CA LEU A 230 3.32 15.04 -3.72
C LEU A 230 2.50 16.19 -3.12
N THR A 231 2.57 16.42 -1.81
CA THR A 231 1.90 17.55 -1.15
C THR A 231 2.40 18.88 -1.72
N ARG A 232 3.72 19.07 -1.82
CA ARG A 232 4.32 20.29 -2.40
C ARG A 232 3.91 20.49 -3.86
N ILE A 233 3.89 19.42 -4.62
CA ILE A 233 3.46 19.42 -6.03
C ILE A 233 1.98 19.78 -6.16
N LEU A 234 1.14 19.28 -5.26
CA LEU A 234 -0.29 19.59 -5.22
C LEU A 234 -0.53 21.06 -4.88
N ASP A 235 0.25 21.62 -3.95
CA ASP A 235 0.21 23.05 -3.64
C ASP A 235 0.61 23.92 -4.83
N ASP A 236 1.62 23.51 -5.61
CA ASP A 236 2.01 24.18 -6.85
C ASP A 236 0.87 24.13 -7.89
N ILE A 237 0.22 22.97 -8.05
CA ILE A 237 -0.96 22.82 -8.94
C ILE A 237 -2.09 23.75 -8.49
N LYS A 238 -2.39 23.78 -7.19
CA LYS A 238 -3.43 24.65 -6.58
C LYS A 238 -3.17 26.13 -6.85
N GLN A 239 -1.89 26.54 -6.84
CA GLN A 239 -1.46 27.92 -7.06
C GLN A 239 -1.22 28.25 -8.55
N GLY A 240 -1.36 27.29 -9.46
CA GLY A 240 -1.05 27.47 -10.89
C GLY A 240 0.42 27.77 -11.15
N LYS A 241 1.33 27.27 -10.29
CA LYS A 241 2.77 27.50 -10.40
C LYS A 241 3.43 26.42 -11.24
N ASP A 242 4.38 26.84 -12.06
CA ASP A 242 5.33 25.95 -12.73
C ASP A 242 6.74 26.21 -12.19
N MET A 243 7.16 25.45 -11.19
CA MET A 243 8.50 25.56 -10.60
C MET A 243 9.62 25.15 -11.56
N ALA A 244 9.34 24.36 -12.60
CA ALA A 244 10.34 24.01 -13.62
C ALA A 244 10.68 25.22 -14.50
N SER A 245 9.72 26.13 -14.73
CA SER A 245 9.91 27.34 -15.53
C SER A 245 10.62 28.50 -14.79
N ASN A 246 10.63 28.50 -13.45
CA ASN A 246 11.17 29.60 -12.63
C ASN A 246 12.72 29.63 -12.57
N LEU A 247 13.42 28.65 -13.14
CA LEU A 247 14.89 28.56 -13.12
C LEU A 247 15.62 29.50 -14.10
N GLY A 248 14.89 30.38 -14.81
CA GLY A 248 15.51 31.51 -15.51
C GLY A 248 16.09 32.59 -14.59
N ARG A 249 15.75 32.62 -13.29
CA ARG A 249 16.23 33.63 -12.34
C ARG A 249 16.40 33.08 -10.92
N GLY A 250 17.56 32.47 -10.64
CA GLY A 250 18.10 32.44 -9.27
C GLY A 250 18.26 31.07 -8.63
N GLY A 251 19.50 30.55 -8.70
CA GLY A 251 20.17 29.77 -7.64
C GLY A 251 19.42 28.60 -7.00
N GLY A 252 19.69 27.39 -7.48
CA GLY A 252 19.21 26.15 -6.86
C GLY A 252 19.60 26.03 -5.39
N ARG A 253 18.60 25.96 -4.50
CA ARG A 253 18.77 25.52 -3.13
C ARG A 253 18.76 23.99 -3.10
N ARG A 254 19.93 23.39 -2.89
CA ARG A 254 20.04 21.99 -2.44
C ARG A 254 19.49 21.92 -1.01
N ILE A 255 18.40 21.20 -0.82
CA ILE A 255 17.96 20.80 0.53
C ILE A 255 18.65 19.46 0.80
N LEU A 256 19.62 19.48 1.71
CA LEU A 256 20.11 18.29 2.40
C LEU A 256 19.11 18.00 3.53
N VAL A 257 18.65 16.76 3.59
CA VAL A 257 17.89 16.23 4.72
C VAL A 257 18.84 15.26 5.43
N ASP A 258 19.08 15.50 6.71
CA ASP A 258 19.78 14.58 7.62
C ASP A 258 18.88 13.41 8.02
#